data_AF-A0A970PUC7-F1
#
_entry.id   AF-A0A970PUC7-F1
#
_cell.length_a   1.000
_cell.length_b   1.000
_cell.length_c   1.000
_cell.angle_alpha   90.00
_cell.angle_beta   90.00
_cell.angle_gamma   90.00
#
_symmetry.space_group_name_H-M   'P 1'
#
loop_
_entity.id
_entity.type
_entity.pdbx_description
1 polymer ?
#
loop_
_entity_poly.entity_id
_entity_poly.type
_entity_poly.pdbx_seq_one_letter_code
_entity_poly.pdbx_strand_id
1 'polypeptide(L)'
;MKGIFRKEYGHYFKTMTGYAFIAMYLALSGAVFTLTNLLARNGDIKSYFSLFTTASVLLFPILTMGVFAEERKQKTDELLFTSPVTLRAIVLGKYMAMLAVLLIPMAVTFIYPVILRFFGAGAFIETAGNYIGLLLLSMACIAIGQFISTLTESQFVSAMVTYSIFALLLFAASGTTFTNQPVLSALLSFLAIVKHSEGFSYGVFDLMEVIYFVSITVLFVSLSVFVLENRRLA
;
A
#
# COMPACT_ATOMS: atom_id res chain seq x y z
N MET A 1 9.58 -17.49 -11.85
CA MET A 1 8.77 -16.32 -11.43
C MET A 1 7.33 -16.39 -11.92
N LYS A 2 7.04 -16.48 -13.24
CA LYS A 2 5.65 -16.53 -13.77
C LYS A 2 4.73 -17.58 -13.12
N GLY A 3 5.26 -18.77 -12.83
CA GLY A 3 4.49 -19.84 -12.17
C GLY A 3 4.07 -19.53 -10.74
N ILE A 4 4.94 -18.87 -9.97
CA ILE A 4 4.64 -18.46 -8.57
C ILE A 4 3.60 -17.34 -8.59
N PHE A 5 3.81 -16.30 -9.40
CA PHE A 5 2.86 -15.20 -9.52
C PHE A 5 1.44 -15.68 -9.86
N ARG A 6 1.30 -16.58 -10.86
CA ARG A 6 -0.01 -17.12 -11.24
C ARG A 6 -0.66 -17.95 -10.13
N LYS A 7 0.14 -18.71 -9.37
CA LYS A 7 -0.34 -19.49 -8.24
C LYS A 7 -0.84 -18.58 -7.11
N GLU A 8 -0.04 -17.61 -6.71
CA GLU A 8 -0.35 -16.67 -5.61
C GLU A 8 -1.53 -15.76 -5.97
N TYR A 9 -1.53 -15.20 -7.18
CA TYR A 9 -2.65 -14.39 -7.67
C TYR A 9 -3.95 -15.21 -7.68
N GLY A 10 -3.90 -16.45 -8.19
CA GLY A 10 -5.05 -17.35 -8.15
C GLY A 10 -5.45 -17.76 -6.74
N HIS A 11 -4.52 -17.80 -5.78
CA HIS A 11 -4.81 -18.08 -4.37
C HIS A 11 -5.64 -16.96 -3.74
N TYR A 12 -5.31 -15.68 -3.99
CA TYR A 12 -6.08 -14.53 -3.50
C TYR A 12 -7.55 -14.51 -3.95
N PHE A 13 -7.86 -15.06 -5.13
CA PHE A 13 -9.25 -15.20 -5.62
C PHE A 13 -9.92 -16.51 -5.23
N LYS A 14 -9.18 -17.45 -4.63
CA LYS A 14 -9.74 -18.67 -4.03
C LYS A 14 -9.99 -18.49 -2.54
N THR A 15 -9.20 -17.64 -1.89
CA THR A 15 -9.39 -17.26 -0.49
C THR A 15 -10.27 -16.02 -0.37
N MET A 16 -10.89 -15.84 0.80
CA MET A 16 -11.79 -14.71 1.06
C MET A 16 -11.05 -13.36 1.14
N THR A 17 -9.73 -13.37 1.38
CA THR A 17 -8.94 -12.16 1.67
C THR A 17 -8.87 -11.19 0.49
N GLY A 18 -8.70 -11.69 -0.74
CA GLY A 18 -8.67 -10.85 -1.94
C GLY A 18 -10.00 -10.14 -2.18
N TYR A 19 -11.11 -10.87 -2.11
CA TYR A 19 -12.45 -10.27 -2.26
C TYR A 19 -12.78 -9.29 -1.13
N ALA A 20 -12.43 -9.62 0.11
CA ALA A 20 -12.65 -8.74 1.26
C ALA A 20 -11.90 -7.41 1.10
N PHE A 21 -10.64 -7.45 0.66
CA PHE A 21 -9.86 -6.24 0.40
C PHE A 21 -10.48 -5.39 -0.71
N ILE A 22 -10.83 -6.00 -1.85
CA ILE A 22 -11.45 -5.31 -2.98
C ILE A 22 -12.77 -4.65 -2.56
N ALA A 23 -13.63 -5.38 -1.85
CA ALA A 23 -14.91 -4.87 -1.37
C ALA A 23 -14.73 -3.70 -0.40
N MET A 24 -13.80 -3.82 0.55
CA MET A 24 -13.55 -2.76 1.55
C MET A 24 -12.92 -1.52 0.92
N TYR A 25 -11.99 -1.69 -0.02
CA TYR A 25 -11.41 -0.59 -0.79
C TYR A 25 -12.47 0.15 -1.59
N LEU A 26 -13.33 -0.57 -2.31
CA LEU A 26 -14.41 0.04 -3.10
C LEU A 26 -15.45 0.71 -2.22
N ALA A 27 -15.89 0.07 -1.14
CA ALA A 27 -16.84 0.65 -0.19
C ALA A 27 -16.31 1.95 0.43
N LEU A 28 -15.05 1.95 0.88
CA LEU A 28 -14.41 3.13 1.43
C LEU A 28 -14.27 4.21 0.36
N SER A 29 -13.82 3.87 -0.85
CA SER A 29 -13.70 4.83 -1.96
C SER A 29 -15.04 5.47 -2.32
N GLY A 30 -16.11 4.67 -2.39
CA GLY A 30 -17.45 5.14 -2.72
C GLY A 30 -18.00 6.06 -1.63
N ALA A 31 -17.79 5.71 -0.36
CA ALA A 31 -18.18 6.56 0.77
C ALA A 31 -17.43 7.90 0.77
N VAL A 32 -16.12 7.90 0.50
CA VAL A 32 -15.34 9.14 0.41
C VAL A 32 -15.80 9.99 -0.77
N PHE A 33 -16.06 9.39 -1.93
CA PHE A 33 -16.55 10.11 -3.11
C PHE A 33 -17.93 10.74 -2.86
N THR A 34 -18.86 10.02 -2.23
CA THR A 34 -20.18 10.56 -1.91
C THR A 34 -20.11 11.70 -0.91
N LEU A 35 -19.29 11.60 0.13
CA LEU A 35 -19.12 12.64 1.14
C LEU A 35 -18.47 13.92 0.58
N THR A 36 -17.38 13.76 -0.18
CA THR A 36 -16.54 14.89 -0.58
C THR A 36 -16.99 15.58 -1.86
N ASN A 37 -17.57 14.85 -2.83
CA ASN A 37 -17.93 15.41 -4.12
C ASN A 37 -19.45 15.60 -4.24
N LEU A 38 -20.22 14.53 -4.02
CA LEU A 38 -21.68 14.56 -4.22
C LEU A 38 -22.41 15.39 -3.14
N LEU A 39 -22.16 15.11 -1.86
CA LEU A 39 -22.82 15.80 -0.75
C LEU A 39 -22.32 17.24 -0.58
N ALA A 40 -21.01 17.46 -0.74
CA ALA A 40 -20.43 18.81 -0.67
C ALA A 40 -20.66 19.64 -1.94
N ARG A 41 -21.23 19.06 -3.00
CA ARG A 41 -21.41 19.69 -4.33
C ARG A 41 -20.10 20.25 -4.90
N ASN A 42 -19.01 19.54 -4.63
CA ASN A 42 -17.69 19.92 -5.10
C ASN A 42 -17.35 19.08 -6.34
N GLY A 43 -16.96 19.75 -7.42
CA GLY A 43 -16.47 19.10 -8.63
C GLY A 43 -14.99 18.75 -8.58
N ASP A 44 -14.27 19.18 -7.54
CA ASP A 44 -12.83 18.96 -7.41
C ASP A 44 -12.50 17.56 -6.90
N ILE A 45 -11.85 16.79 -7.76
CA ILE A 45 -11.39 15.43 -7.45
C ILE A 45 -10.27 15.40 -6.41
N LYS A 46 -9.57 16.52 -6.17
CA LYS A 46 -8.52 16.61 -5.14
C LYS A 46 -9.04 16.32 -3.75
N SER A 47 -10.26 16.79 -3.43
CA SER A 47 -10.87 16.54 -2.12
C SER A 47 -11.12 15.05 -1.89
N TYR A 48 -11.49 14.31 -2.93
CA TYR A 48 -11.61 12.86 -2.87
C TYR A 48 -10.24 12.22 -2.61
N PHE A 49 -9.23 12.56 -3.41
CA PHE A 49 -7.91 11.93 -3.29
C PHE A 49 -7.19 12.26 -1.99
N SER A 50 -7.30 13.48 -1.47
CA SER A 50 -6.67 13.85 -0.20
C SER A 50 -7.17 12.98 0.97
N LEU A 51 -8.49 12.81 1.07
CA LEU A 51 -9.09 12.01 2.14
C LEU A 51 -8.89 10.51 1.87
N PHE A 52 -9.08 10.07 0.63
CA PHE A 52 -8.95 8.66 0.26
C PHE A 52 -7.52 8.15 0.40
N THR A 53 -6.51 8.92 0.00
CA THR A 53 -5.09 8.55 0.11
C THR A 53 -4.73 8.28 1.57
N THR A 54 -5.13 9.18 2.47
CA THR A 54 -4.93 9.02 3.93
C THR A 54 -5.66 7.78 4.48
N ALA A 55 -6.93 7.60 4.12
CA ALA A 55 -7.74 6.48 4.60
C ALA A 55 -7.28 5.12 4.04
N SER A 56 -6.80 5.07 2.79
CA SER A 56 -6.35 3.85 2.12
C SER A 56 -5.15 3.21 2.79
N VAL A 57 -4.32 3.99 3.49
CA VAL A 57 -3.18 3.49 4.26
C VAL A 57 -3.64 2.44 5.29
N LEU A 58 -4.82 2.62 5.89
CA LEU A 58 -5.38 1.67 6.86
C LEU A 58 -5.95 0.40 6.21
N LEU A 59 -6.10 0.35 4.89
CA LEU A 59 -6.59 -0.86 4.20
C LEU A 59 -5.47 -1.83 3.82
N PHE A 60 -4.28 -1.33 3.51
CA PHE A 60 -3.15 -2.19 3.10
C PHE A 60 -2.76 -3.28 4.10
N PRO A 61 -2.83 -3.05 5.43
CA PRO A 61 -2.52 -4.09 6.41
C PRO A 61 -3.40 -5.33 6.20
N ILE A 62 -4.69 -5.17 5.84
CA ILE A 62 -5.62 -6.29 5.57
C ILE A 62 -5.10 -7.20 4.44
N LEU A 63 -4.45 -6.62 3.43
CA LEU A 63 -3.87 -7.35 2.31
C LEU A 63 -2.57 -8.07 2.70
N THR A 64 -1.73 -7.45 3.54
CA THR A 64 -0.34 -7.90 3.80
C THR A 64 -0.18 -8.81 5.02
N MET A 65 -1.11 -8.77 5.98
CA MET A 65 -1.00 -9.47 7.27
C MET A 65 -0.76 -10.98 7.16
N GLY A 66 -1.45 -11.66 6.24
CA GLY A 66 -1.44 -13.13 6.13
C GLY A 66 -0.31 -13.68 5.25
N VAL A 67 0.41 -12.83 4.52
CA VAL A 67 1.26 -13.27 3.40
C VAL A 67 2.32 -14.29 3.80
N PHE A 68 2.99 -14.07 4.94
CA PHE A 68 3.97 -15.00 5.49
C PHE A 68 3.58 -15.51 6.88
N ALA A 69 2.88 -14.70 7.67
CA ALA A 69 2.43 -15.11 9.00
C ALA A 69 1.46 -16.30 8.96
N GLU A 70 0.61 -16.41 7.92
CA GLU A 70 -0.34 -17.52 7.81
C GLU A 70 0.34 -18.83 7.38
N GLU A 71 1.29 -18.76 6.46
CA GLU A 71 2.09 -19.94 6.07
C GLU A 71 2.87 -20.50 7.26
N ARG A 72 3.43 -19.60 8.08
CA ARG A 72 4.15 -19.92 9.30
C ARG A 72 3.29 -20.55 10.37
N LYS A 73 2.08 -20.01 10.57
CA LYS A 73 1.09 -20.62 11.47
C LYS A 73 0.70 -22.03 11.03
N GLN A 74 0.64 -22.28 9.72
CA GLN A 74 0.27 -23.57 9.15
C GLN A 74 1.44 -24.55 8.98
N LYS A 75 2.67 -24.18 9.37
CA LYS A 75 3.90 -24.97 9.16
C LYS A 75 4.18 -25.32 7.68
N THR A 76 3.65 -24.53 6.76
CA THR A 76 3.84 -24.72 5.31
C THR A 76 5.11 -24.03 4.79
N ASP A 77 5.73 -23.22 5.64
CA ASP A 77 7.04 -22.61 5.49
C ASP A 77 8.18 -23.63 5.33
N GLU A 78 8.09 -24.82 5.96
CA GLU A 78 9.07 -25.90 5.74
C GLU A 78 9.02 -26.45 4.29
N LEU A 79 7.81 -26.55 3.71
CA LEU A 79 7.61 -26.93 2.30
C LEU A 79 8.13 -25.84 1.35
N LEU A 80 8.05 -24.58 1.78
CA LEU A 80 8.56 -23.44 1.03
C LEU A 80 10.09 -23.46 0.95
N PHE A 81 10.78 -23.74 2.07
CA PHE A 81 12.24 -23.79 2.16
C PHE A 81 12.89 -25.02 1.49
N THR A 82 12.14 -26.12 1.37
CA THR A 82 12.57 -27.35 0.69
C THR A 82 12.31 -27.31 -0.82
N SER A 83 11.51 -26.36 -1.29
CA SER A 83 11.29 -26.18 -2.73
C SER A 83 12.58 -25.74 -3.45
N PRO A 84 12.82 -26.20 -4.70
CA PRO A 84 14.04 -25.86 -5.47
C PRO A 84 14.03 -24.41 -5.99
N VAL A 85 13.22 -23.53 -5.39
CA VAL A 85 12.99 -22.17 -5.87
C VAL A 85 13.72 -21.17 -4.97
N THR A 86 14.30 -20.13 -5.58
CA THR A 86 14.99 -19.08 -4.82
C THR A 86 14.01 -18.28 -3.97
N LEU A 87 14.37 -18.00 -2.70
CA LEU A 87 13.55 -17.21 -1.79
C LEU A 87 13.19 -15.84 -2.36
N ARG A 88 14.15 -15.21 -3.05
CA ARG A 88 13.95 -13.96 -3.82
C ARG A 88 12.78 -14.03 -4.78
N ALA A 89 12.65 -15.14 -5.53
CA ALA A 89 11.56 -15.31 -6.49
C ALA A 89 10.20 -15.49 -5.81
N ILE A 90 10.17 -16.03 -4.59
CA ILE A 90 8.95 -16.19 -3.80
C ILE A 90 8.50 -14.84 -3.24
N VAL A 91 9.40 -14.10 -2.58
CA VAL A 91 9.10 -12.78 -2.01
C VAL A 91 8.61 -11.81 -3.09
N LEU A 92 9.31 -11.76 -4.23
CA LEU A 92 8.92 -10.92 -5.37
C LEU A 92 7.60 -11.40 -6.01
N GLY A 93 7.39 -12.72 -6.09
CA GLY A 93 6.15 -13.28 -6.64
C GLY A 93 4.92 -12.89 -5.82
N LYS A 94 5.03 -12.98 -4.49
CA LYS A 94 3.97 -12.56 -3.55
C LYS A 94 3.73 -11.06 -3.58
N TYR A 95 4.81 -10.27 -3.60
CA TYR A 95 4.72 -8.81 -3.74
C TYR A 95 3.98 -8.40 -5.01
N MET A 96 4.36 -8.97 -6.17
CA MET A 96 3.69 -8.70 -7.45
C MET A 96 2.22 -9.14 -7.44
N ALA A 97 1.90 -10.28 -6.82
CA ALA A 97 0.52 -10.75 -6.71
C ALA A 97 -0.35 -9.75 -5.92
N MET A 98 0.15 -9.24 -4.80
CA MET A 98 -0.52 -8.20 -4.01
C MET A 98 -0.73 -6.91 -4.80
N LEU A 99 0.28 -6.46 -5.55
CA LEU A 99 0.14 -5.30 -6.43
C LEU A 99 -0.92 -5.52 -7.52
N ALA A 100 -0.98 -6.71 -8.11
CA ALA A 100 -1.99 -7.02 -9.11
C ALA A 100 -3.41 -7.05 -8.52
N VAL A 101 -3.58 -7.51 -7.27
CA VAL A 101 -4.87 -7.45 -6.56
C VAL A 101 -5.28 -6.01 -6.27
N LEU A 102 -4.33 -5.13 -5.90
CA LEU A 102 -4.56 -3.71 -5.68
C LEU A 102 -4.99 -2.97 -6.96
N LEU A 103 -4.43 -3.33 -8.11
CA LEU A 103 -4.73 -2.66 -9.37
C LEU A 103 -6.20 -2.82 -9.81
N ILE A 104 -6.88 -3.89 -9.40
CA ILE A 104 -8.28 -4.14 -9.77
C ILE A 104 -9.22 -3.08 -9.19
N PRO A 105 -9.33 -2.89 -7.86
CA PRO A 105 -10.23 -1.90 -7.31
C PRO A 105 -9.80 -0.48 -7.71
N MET A 106 -8.49 -0.22 -7.87
CA MET A 106 -8.00 1.04 -8.39
C MET A 106 -8.50 1.30 -9.83
N ALA A 107 -8.47 0.29 -10.70
CA ALA A 107 -9.02 0.38 -12.06
C ALA A 107 -10.52 0.72 -12.05
N VAL A 108 -11.29 0.14 -11.12
CA VAL A 108 -12.72 0.43 -10.97
C VAL A 108 -12.97 1.89 -10.55
N THR A 109 -12.11 2.46 -9.68
CA THR A 109 -12.27 3.86 -9.25
C THR A 109 -12.08 4.90 -10.36
N PHE A 110 -11.54 4.53 -11.54
CA PHE A 110 -11.49 5.44 -12.70
C PHE A 110 -12.88 5.87 -13.19
N ILE A 111 -13.96 5.23 -12.73
CA ILE A 111 -15.32 5.70 -12.99
C ILE A 111 -15.59 7.08 -12.37
N TYR A 112 -14.95 7.44 -11.25
CA TYR A 112 -15.17 8.71 -10.55
C TYR A 112 -14.77 9.95 -11.36
N PRO A 113 -13.53 10.07 -11.91
CA PRO A 113 -13.20 11.20 -12.77
C PRO A 113 -14.05 11.25 -14.05
N VAL A 114 -14.50 10.11 -14.56
CA VAL A 114 -15.41 10.05 -15.71
C VAL A 114 -16.76 10.68 -15.35
N ILE A 115 -17.33 10.35 -14.19
CA ILE A 115 -18.56 10.96 -13.68
C ILE A 115 -18.40 12.47 -13.54
N LEU A 116 -17.33 12.94 -12.87
CA LEU A 116 -17.10 14.37 -12.65
C LEU A 116 -16.91 15.15 -13.97
N ARG A 117 -16.32 14.52 -14.99
CA ARG A 117 -16.16 15.12 -16.31
C ARG A 117 -17.51 15.42 -16.99
N PHE A 118 -18.53 14.60 -16.78
CA PHE A 118 -19.88 14.89 -17.27
C PHE A 118 -20.51 16.13 -16.61
N PHE A 119 -20.06 16.49 -15.40
CA PHE A 119 -20.48 17.71 -14.68
C PHE A 119 -19.60 18.94 -14.98
N GLY A 120 -18.66 18.84 -15.93
CA GLY A 120 -17.82 19.96 -16.36
C GLY A 120 -16.58 20.23 -15.51
N ALA A 121 -16.29 19.38 -14.51
CA ALA A 121 -15.08 19.47 -13.70
C ALA A 121 -14.11 18.37 -14.13
N GLY A 122 -12.95 18.73 -14.68
CA GLY A 122 -12.04 17.73 -15.25
C GLY A 122 -10.61 18.19 -15.42
N ALA A 123 -9.85 18.21 -14.32
CA ALA A 123 -8.39 18.39 -14.38
C ALA A 123 -7.72 17.03 -14.65
N PHE A 124 -7.45 16.73 -15.92
CA PHE A 124 -6.88 15.45 -16.35
C PHE A 124 -5.47 15.20 -15.78
N ILE A 125 -4.62 16.23 -15.78
CA ILE A 125 -3.23 16.15 -15.32
C ILE A 125 -3.18 15.84 -13.82
N GLU A 126 -3.97 16.54 -13.04
CA GLU A 126 -4.06 16.37 -11.58
C GLU A 126 -4.62 15.00 -11.22
N THR A 127 -5.64 14.53 -11.95
CA THR A 127 -6.21 13.19 -11.76
C THR A 127 -5.16 12.10 -12.00
N ALA A 128 -4.40 12.20 -13.09
CA ALA A 128 -3.33 11.25 -13.39
C ALA A 128 -2.23 11.27 -12.33
N GLY A 129 -1.83 12.47 -11.87
CA GLY A 129 -0.88 12.65 -10.77
C GLY A 129 -1.34 11.94 -9.50
N ASN A 130 -2.56 12.19 -9.05
CA ASN A 130 -3.13 11.56 -7.86
C ASN A 130 -3.14 10.03 -7.93
N TYR A 131 -3.50 9.42 -9.08
CA TYR A 131 -3.46 7.98 -9.23
C TYR A 131 -2.04 7.41 -9.17
N ILE A 132 -1.06 8.10 -9.76
CA ILE A 132 0.34 7.69 -9.70
C ILE A 132 0.88 7.83 -8.28
N GLY A 133 0.59 8.93 -7.58
CA GLY A 133 0.95 9.13 -6.18
C GLY A 133 0.34 8.04 -5.28
N LEU A 134 -0.94 7.71 -5.49
CA LEU A 134 -1.62 6.64 -4.76
C LEU A 134 -0.99 5.27 -5.03
N LEU A 135 -0.58 4.96 -6.27
CA LEU A 135 0.14 3.73 -6.60
C LEU A 135 1.48 3.65 -5.89
N LEU A 136 2.28 4.72 -5.94
CA LEU A 136 3.59 4.79 -5.31
C LEU A 136 3.50 4.62 -3.80
N LEU A 137 2.54 5.30 -3.18
CA LEU A 137 2.21 5.14 -1.76
C LEU A 137 1.84 3.69 -1.44
N SER A 138 0.92 3.11 -2.22
CA SER A 138 0.46 1.74 -2.01
C SER A 138 1.59 0.72 -2.15
N MET A 139 2.48 0.91 -3.13
CA MET A 139 3.66 0.05 -3.33
C MET A 139 4.57 0.03 -2.11
N ALA A 140 4.84 1.21 -1.51
CA ALA A 140 5.64 1.33 -0.31
C ALA A 140 4.94 0.72 0.92
N CYS A 141 3.65 1.00 1.12
CA CYS A 141 2.88 0.41 2.22
C CYS A 141 2.82 -1.12 2.12
N ILE A 142 2.57 -1.68 0.93
CA ILE A 142 2.55 -3.14 0.75
C ILE A 142 3.91 -3.76 1.06
N ALA A 143 5.01 -3.11 0.66
CA ALA A 143 6.36 -3.58 0.96
C ALA A 143 6.65 -3.59 2.47
N ILE A 144 6.27 -2.53 3.19
CA ILE A 144 6.42 -2.44 4.66
C ILE A 144 5.57 -3.51 5.35
N GLY A 145 4.31 -3.65 4.96
CA GLY A 145 3.40 -4.65 5.54
C GLY A 145 3.86 -6.08 5.28
N GLN A 146 4.39 -6.35 4.09
CA GLN A 146 4.97 -7.66 3.74
C GLN A 146 6.19 -7.97 4.62
N PHE A 147 7.07 -7.00 4.84
CA PHE A 147 8.24 -7.16 5.71
C PHE A 147 7.82 -7.50 7.14
N ILE A 148 6.86 -6.77 7.71
CA ILE A 148 6.35 -7.02 9.07
C ILE A 148 5.76 -8.43 9.17
N SER A 149 5.05 -8.91 8.14
CA SER A 149 4.52 -10.28 8.09
C SER A 149 5.61 -11.35 8.18
N THR A 150 6.83 -11.11 7.67
CA THR A 150 7.97 -12.05 7.81
C THR A 150 8.54 -12.14 9.22
N LEU A 151 8.32 -11.12 10.05
CA LEU A 151 8.83 -11.06 11.42
C LEU A 151 7.91 -11.77 12.42
N THR A 152 6.62 -11.85 12.11
CA THR A 152 5.58 -12.35 13.02
C THR A 152 5.12 -13.78 12.70
N GLU A 153 4.65 -14.50 13.72
CA GLU A 153 4.09 -15.86 13.58
C GLU A 153 2.56 -15.89 13.55
N SER A 154 1.93 -14.78 13.94
CA SER A 154 0.48 -14.65 14.03
C SER A 154 0.00 -13.51 13.16
N GLN A 155 -1.00 -13.78 12.30
CA GLN A 155 -1.66 -12.78 11.48
C GLN A 155 -2.20 -11.61 12.32
N PHE A 156 -2.72 -11.89 13.52
CA PHE A 156 -3.23 -10.86 14.42
C PHE A 156 -2.11 -9.95 14.96
N VAL A 157 -0.95 -10.52 15.32
CA VAL A 157 0.20 -9.71 15.78
C VAL A 157 0.78 -8.91 14.61
N SER A 158 0.89 -9.52 13.43
CA SER A 158 1.29 -8.84 12.19
C SER A 158 0.40 -7.63 11.90
N ALA A 159 -0.91 -7.82 12.06
CA ALA A 159 -1.93 -6.80 11.89
C ALA A 159 -1.70 -5.60 12.78
N MET A 160 -1.64 -5.84 14.09
CA MET A 160 -1.49 -4.78 15.08
C MET A 160 -0.21 -3.98 14.88
N VAL A 161 0.92 -4.65 14.64
CA VAL A 161 2.21 -3.97 14.41
C VAL A 161 2.17 -3.13 13.14
N THR A 162 1.60 -3.65 12.04
CA THR A 162 1.47 -2.90 10.79
C THR A 162 0.56 -1.68 10.95
N TYR A 163 -0.58 -1.84 11.64
CA TYR A 163 -1.46 -0.71 11.95
C TYR A 163 -0.78 0.35 12.82
N SER A 164 -0.01 -0.06 13.84
CA SER A 164 0.73 0.88 14.70
C SER A 164 1.77 1.67 13.90
N ILE A 165 2.53 1.00 13.03
CA ILE A 165 3.53 1.66 12.19
C ILE A 165 2.85 2.63 11.22
N PHE A 166 1.76 2.21 10.59
CA PHE A 166 1.04 3.07 9.65
C PHE A 166 0.38 4.27 10.33
N ALA A 167 -0.16 4.09 11.54
CA ALA A 167 -0.65 5.22 12.33
C ALA A 167 0.49 6.21 12.62
N LEU A 168 1.67 5.74 13.05
CA LEU A 168 2.83 6.62 13.28
C LEU A 168 3.25 7.38 12.01
N LEU A 169 3.26 6.72 10.85
CA LEU A 169 3.60 7.36 9.57
C LEU A 169 2.57 8.42 9.14
N LEU A 170 1.28 8.20 9.44
CA LEU A 170 0.22 9.17 9.21
C LEU A 170 0.37 10.42 10.11
N PHE A 171 0.71 10.21 11.38
CA PHE A 171 0.90 11.31 12.34
C PHE A 171 2.27 12.01 12.24
N ALA A 172 3.23 11.44 11.49
CA ALA A 172 4.58 12.00 11.36
C ALA A 172 4.57 13.43 10.81
N ALA A 173 3.70 13.73 9.83
CA ALA A 173 3.55 15.08 9.29
C ALA A 173 3.12 16.09 10.36
N SER A 174 2.09 15.75 11.13
CA SER A 174 1.58 16.58 12.23
C SER A 174 2.59 16.72 13.36
N GLY A 175 3.44 15.71 13.60
CA GLY A 175 4.49 15.76 14.62
C GLY A 175 5.50 16.90 14.40
N THR A 176 5.77 17.28 13.15
CA THR A 176 6.74 18.33 12.81
C THR A 176 6.38 19.70 13.39
N THR A 177 5.08 19.98 13.61
CA THR A 177 4.61 21.26 14.17
C THR A 177 4.78 21.35 15.68
N PHE A 178 4.97 20.22 16.36
CA PHE A 178 5.15 20.13 17.81
C PHE A 178 6.62 20.12 18.25
N THR A 179 7.56 20.09 17.30
CA THR A 179 8.99 19.94 17.59
C THR A 179 9.81 21.11 17.04
N ASN A 180 10.47 21.87 17.92
CA ASN A 180 11.41 22.94 17.52
C ASN A 180 12.83 22.43 17.26
N GLN A 181 13.10 21.13 17.44
CA GLN A 181 14.43 20.56 17.16
C GLN A 181 14.58 20.22 15.67
N PRO A 182 15.64 20.72 15.00
CA PRO A 182 15.80 20.57 13.56
C PRO A 182 16.01 19.11 13.12
N VAL A 183 16.73 18.32 13.91
CA VAL A 183 16.99 16.90 13.61
C VAL A 183 15.71 16.07 13.69
N LEU A 184 14.92 16.28 14.74
CA LEU A 184 13.66 15.55 14.94
C LEU A 184 12.63 15.94 13.87
N SER A 185 12.56 17.21 13.52
CA SER A 185 11.69 17.71 12.44
C SER A 185 12.07 17.13 11.08
N ALA A 186 13.37 17.00 10.77
CA ALA A 186 13.84 16.37 9.53
C ALA A 186 13.54 14.86 9.45
N LEU A 187 13.62 14.15 10.58
CA LEU A 187 13.22 12.73 10.61
C LEU A 187 11.72 12.55 10.43
N LEU A 188 10.92 13.36 11.13
CA LEU A 188 9.45 13.32 11.03
C LEU A 188 8.96 13.70 9.63
N SER A 189 9.61 14.66 8.96
CA SER A 189 9.29 15.01 7.58
C SER A 189 9.65 13.88 6.62
N PHE A 190 10.78 13.20 6.81
CA PHE A 190 11.14 12.01 6.03
C PHE A 190 10.17 10.83 6.24
N LEU A 191 9.63 10.66 7.45
CA LEU A 191 8.63 9.62 7.78
C LEU A 191 7.21 9.97 7.31
N ALA A 192 6.95 11.22 6.91
CA ALA A 192 5.64 11.67 6.45
C ALA A 192 5.37 11.21 5.01
N ILE A 193 5.02 9.92 4.87
CA ILE A 193 4.81 9.27 3.57
C ILE A 193 3.64 9.90 2.80
N VAL A 194 2.55 10.25 3.50
CA VAL A 194 1.38 10.89 2.85
C VAL A 194 1.72 12.30 2.35
N LYS A 195 2.57 13.05 3.08
CA LYS A 195 2.99 14.40 2.67
C LYS A 195 3.76 14.38 1.35
N HIS A 196 4.63 13.40 1.15
CA HIS A 196 5.33 13.17 -0.12
C HIS A 196 4.39 12.73 -1.25
N SER A 197 3.14 12.36 -0.96
CA SER A 197 2.14 12.07 -1.99
C SER A 197 1.29 13.29 -2.37
N GLU A 198 1.34 14.38 -1.59
CA GLU A 198 0.54 15.58 -1.84
C GLU A 198 1.03 16.39 -3.05
N GLY A 199 2.33 16.36 -3.37
CA GLY A 199 2.90 17.02 -4.54
C GLY A 199 2.23 16.56 -5.85
N PHE A 200 1.98 15.26 -5.96
CA PHE A 200 1.27 14.66 -7.09
C PHE A 200 -0.19 15.15 -7.23
N SER A 201 -0.83 15.59 -6.15
CA SER A 201 -2.20 16.12 -6.18
C SER A 201 -2.32 17.42 -6.98
N TYR A 202 -1.22 18.17 -7.10
CA TYR A 202 -1.11 19.38 -7.92
C TYR A 202 -0.70 19.09 -9.37
N GLY A 203 -0.56 17.82 -9.75
CA GLY A 203 -0.10 17.43 -11.09
C GLY A 203 1.40 17.69 -11.31
N VAL A 204 2.15 17.99 -10.25
CA VAL A 204 3.61 18.15 -10.29
C VAL A 204 4.23 16.76 -10.09
N PHE A 205 4.89 16.27 -11.13
CA PHE A 205 5.63 15.01 -11.06
C PHE A 205 7.06 15.29 -10.66
N ASP A 206 7.34 15.24 -9.36
CA ASP A 206 8.71 15.30 -8.87
C ASP A 206 9.35 13.90 -8.90
N LEU A 207 10.48 13.79 -9.62
CA LEU A 207 11.29 12.58 -9.67
C LEU A 207 11.83 12.18 -8.29
N MET A 208 12.05 13.15 -7.41
CA MET A 208 12.56 12.89 -6.06
C MET A 208 11.57 12.10 -5.22
N GLU A 209 10.27 12.43 -5.31
CA GLU A 209 9.21 11.71 -4.61
C GLU A 209 9.07 10.28 -5.13
N VAL A 210 9.16 10.09 -6.46
CA VAL A 210 9.15 8.76 -7.08
C VAL A 210 10.34 7.92 -6.58
N ILE A 211 11.55 8.50 -6.57
CA ILE A 211 12.76 7.83 -6.08
C ILE A 211 12.61 7.45 -4.60
N TYR A 212 12.02 8.34 -3.78
CA TYR A 212 11.73 8.06 -2.38
C TYR A 212 10.85 6.81 -2.21
N PHE A 213 9.69 6.75 -2.88
CA PHE A 213 8.79 5.60 -2.77
C PHE A 213 9.39 4.29 -3.31
N VAL A 214 10.12 4.36 -4.43
CA VAL A 214 10.80 3.22 -5.01
C VAL A 214 11.92 2.73 -4.09
N SER A 215 12.68 3.63 -3.49
CA SER A 215 13.76 3.27 -2.56
C SER A 215 13.25 2.54 -1.32
N ILE A 216 12.15 3.02 -0.72
CA ILE A 216 11.47 2.36 0.40
C ILE A 216 10.98 0.97 -0.03
N THR A 217 10.34 0.88 -1.18
CA THR A 217 9.83 -0.39 -1.71
C THR A 217 10.96 -1.42 -1.87
N VAL A 218 12.05 -1.04 -2.53
CA VAL A 218 13.21 -1.93 -2.75
C VAL A 218 13.85 -2.33 -1.43
N LEU A 219 14.02 -1.38 -0.50
CA LEU A 219 14.60 -1.62 0.82
C LEU A 219 13.78 -2.65 1.60
N PHE A 220 12.47 -2.45 1.76
CA PHE A 220 11.64 -3.37 2.56
C PHE A 220 11.45 -4.74 1.90
N VAL A 221 11.37 -4.80 0.56
CA VAL A 221 11.34 -6.08 -0.16
C VAL A 221 12.67 -6.83 0.01
N SER A 222 13.81 -6.13 -0.07
CA SER A 222 15.12 -6.74 0.12
C SER A 222 15.35 -7.22 1.56
N LEU A 223 14.90 -6.46 2.57
CA LEU A 223 14.91 -6.89 3.96
C LEU A 223 14.04 -8.12 4.19
N SER A 224 12.88 -8.21 3.53
CA SER A 224 12.01 -9.39 3.60
C SER A 224 12.73 -10.64 3.09
N VAL A 225 13.50 -10.53 2.00
CA VAL A 225 14.35 -11.62 1.50
C VAL A 225 15.42 -11.99 2.53
N PHE A 226 16.14 -11.01 3.06
CA PHE A 226 17.25 -11.23 3.98
C PHE A 226 16.80 -11.94 5.27
N VAL A 227 15.65 -11.53 5.83
CA VAL A 227 15.07 -12.19 7.01
C VAL A 227 14.74 -13.65 6.73
N LEU A 228 14.18 -13.96 5.55
CA LEU A 228 13.84 -15.34 5.17
C LEU A 228 15.09 -16.17 4.84
N GLU A 229 16.11 -15.58 4.21
CA GLU A 229 17.40 -16.24 3.95
C GLU A 229 18.08 -16.63 5.27
N ASN A 230 18.14 -15.72 6.25
CA ASN A 230 18.72 -16.03 7.57
C ASN A 230 17.96 -17.14 8.31
N ARG A 231 16.63 -17.18 8.20
CA ARG A 231 15.81 -18.25 8.80
C ARG A 231 16.02 -19.62 8.17
N ARG A 232 16.40 -19.68 6.89
CA ARG A 232 16.70 -20.95 6.21
C ARG A 232 18.03 -21.55 6.67
N LEU A 233 18.95 -20.70 7.12
CA LEU A 233 20.31 -21.10 7.52
C LEU A 233 20.41 -21.46 9.01
N ALA A 234 19.43 -21.05 9.83
CA ALA A 234 19.35 -21.33 11.26
C ALA A 234 18.59 -22.64 11.52
#